data_AF-A0A9X0BBQ9-F1
#
_entry.id   AF-A0A9X0BBQ9-F1
#
_cell.length_a   1.000
_cell.length_b   1.000
_cell.length_c   1.000
_cell.angle_alpha   90.00
_cell.angle_beta   90.00
_cell.angle_gamma   90.00
#
_symmetry.space_group_name_H-M   'P 1'
#
loop_
_entity.id
_entity.type
_entity.pdbx_description
1 polymer ?
#
loop_
_entity_poly.entity_id
_entity_poly.type
_entity_poly.pdbx_seq_one_letter_code
_entity_poly.pdbx_strand_id
1 'polypeptide(L)'
;MRKTVQCVVAYPATLPWGASTKFDLEYYLKTHMALIDKYWGPYGLKSWEVNEGLEGDGIRPRYIIQATLQFESMEGLLAALAAPETNKTRADIFNYTNVEPEIWVLKEVGRSMI
;
A
#
# COMPACT_ATOMS: atom_id res chain seq x y z
N MET A 1 -25.62 5.65 -1.52
CA MET A 1 -24.41 6.40 -1.91
C MET A 1 -23.20 5.55 -1.57
N ARG A 2 -22.36 5.19 -2.55
CA ARG A 2 -21.10 4.47 -2.29
C ARG A 2 -20.18 5.40 -1.50
N LYS A 3 -19.65 4.93 -0.37
CA LYS A 3 -18.69 5.68 0.45
C LYS A 3 -17.29 5.23 0.05
N THR A 4 -16.40 6.19 -0.17
CA THR A 4 -14.99 5.91 -0.42
C THR A 4 -14.38 5.20 0.78
N VAL A 5 -13.44 4.31 0.50
CA VAL A 5 -12.67 3.59 1.51
C VAL A 5 -11.18 3.74 1.20
N GLN A 6 -10.36 3.59 2.23
CA GLN A 6 -8.91 3.63 2.10
C GLN A 6 -8.35 2.25 2.39
N CYS A 7 -7.60 1.68 1.46
CA CYS A 7 -6.79 0.49 1.70
C CYS A 7 -5.38 0.95 2.05
N VAL A 8 -4.94 0.66 3.27
CA VAL A 8 -3.57 0.94 3.70
C VAL A 8 -2.74 -0.32 3.55
N VAL A 9 -1.56 -0.17 2.94
CA VAL A 9 -0.55 -1.22 2.76
C VAL A 9 0.74 -0.71 3.36
N ALA A 10 1.20 -1.32 4.46
CA ALA A 10 2.36 -0.85 5.19
C ALA A 10 3.42 -1.95 5.36
N TYR A 11 4.68 -1.63 5.10
CA TYR A 11 5.80 -2.56 5.18
C TYR A 11 6.54 -2.36 6.50
N PRO A 12 6.58 -3.37 7.40
CA PRO A 12 7.29 -3.24 8.68
C PRO A 12 8.75 -2.83 8.47
N ALA A 13 9.30 -1.99 9.35
CA ALA A 13 10.70 -1.59 9.27
C ALA A 13 11.68 -2.72 9.66
N THR A 14 11.21 -3.67 10.47
CA THR A 14 11.99 -4.83 10.90
C THR A 14 11.20 -6.12 10.75
N LEU A 15 11.89 -7.21 10.44
CA LEU A 15 11.34 -8.56 10.39
C LEU A 15 11.14 -9.13 11.82
N PRO A 16 10.32 -10.18 12.00
CA PRO A 16 10.04 -10.75 13.32
C PRO A 16 11.28 -11.19 14.12
N TRP A 17 12.37 -11.55 13.44
CA TRP A 17 13.65 -11.95 14.03
C TRP A 17 14.65 -10.79 14.17
N GLY A 18 14.21 -9.55 14.00
CA GLY A 18 15.01 -8.34 14.27
C GLY A 18 15.92 -7.86 13.13
N ALA A 19 15.93 -8.54 11.97
CA ALA A 19 16.62 -8.05 10.79
C ALA A 19 15.89 -6.82 10.19
N SER A 20 16.62 -5.91 9.54
CA SER A 20 16.03 -4.77 8.84
C SER A 20 15.34 -5.18 7.53
N THR A 21 14.25 -4.48 7.21
CA THR A 21 13.59 -4.61 5.91
C THR A 21 14.45 -4.05 4.80
N LYS A 22 14.55 -4.78 3.69
CA LYS A 22 15.12 -4.30 2.43
C LYS A 22 13.97 -3.81 1.57
N PHE A 23 14.10 -2.61 1.02
CA PHE A 23 13.06 -2.02 0.19
C PHE A 23 13.69 -1.24 -0.97
N ASP A 24 13.34 -1.59 -2.21
CA ASP A 24 13.69 -0.85 -3.41
C ASP A 24 12.54 0.11 -3.75
N LEU A 25 12.66 1.35 -3.25
CA LEU A 25 11.63 2.38 -3.43
C LEU A 25 11.49 2.81 -4.90
N GLU A 26 12.57 2.81 -5.66
CA GLU A 26 12.53 3.20 -7.08
C GLU A 26 11.76 2.17 -7.90
N TYR A 27 12.06 0.88 -7.71
CA TYR A 27 11.30 -0.20 -8.34
C TYR A 27 9.83 -0.17 -7.91
N TYR A 28 9.58 0.01 -6.61
CA TYR A 28 8.21 0.08 -6.08
C TYR A 28 7.39 1.18 -6.77
N LEU A 29 7.91 2.40 -6.86
CA LEU A 29 7.18 3.52 -7.47
C LEU A 29 7.05 3.39 -8.99
N LYS A 30 8.11 2.96 -9.69
CA LYS A 30 8.11 2.91 -11.17
C LYS A 30 7.43 1.68 -11.75
N THR A 31 7.51 0.55 -11.05
CA THR A 31 7.03 -0.74 -11.55
C THR A 31 5.81 -1.20 -10.77
N HIS A 32 5.93 -1.37 -9.45
CA HIS A 32 4.86 -1.97 -8.66
C HIS A 32 3.59 -1.10 -8.67
N MET A 33 3.72 0.21 -8.42
CA MET A 33 2.57 1.11 -8.42
C MET A 33 1.91 1.22 -9.81
N ALA A 34 2.66 1.09 -10.90
CA ALA A 34 2.08 1.03 -12.24
C ALA A 34 1.26 -0.26 -12.47
N LEU A 35 1.66 -1.39 -11.88
CA LEU A 35 0.86 -2.62 -11.90
C LEU A 35 -0.42 -2.46 -11.07
N ILE A 36 -0.35 -1.77 -9.93
CA ILE A 36 -1.52 -1.43 -9.12
C ILE A 36 -2.49 -0.56 -9.93
N ASP A 37 -2.03 0.53 -10.55
CA ASP A 37 -2.88 1.36 -11.41
C ASP A 37 -3.55 0.55 -12.51
N LYS A 38 -2.79 -0.31 -13.20
CA LYS A 38 -3.27 -1.15 -14.30
C LYS A 38 -4.31 -2.17 -13.87
N TYR A 39 -4.05 -2.89 -12.77
CA TYR A 39 -4.88 -4.03 -12.37
C TYR A 39 -5.98 -3.66 -11.39
N TRP A 40 -5.79 -2.63 -10.57
CA TRP A 40 -6.77 -2.21 -9.56
C TRP A 40 -7.61 -1.01 -10.03
N GLY A 41 -7.12 -0.22 -11.00
CA GLY A 41 -7.84 0.86 -11.66
C GLY A 41 -9.27 0.49 -12.10
N PRO A 42 -9.47 -0.61 -12.86
CA PRO A 42 -10.80 -1.03 -13.32
C PRO A 42 -11.81 -1.32 -12.21
N TYR A 43 -11.35 -1.56 -10.98
CA TYR A 43 -12.18 -1.85 -9.81
C TYR A 43 -12.50 -0.61 -8.96
N GLY A 44 -12.18 0.59 -9.45
CA GLY A 44 -12.50 1.85 -8.78
C GLY A 44 -11.41 2.36 -7.84
N LEU A 45 -10.13 2.00 -8.09
CA LEU A 45 -9.00 2.73 -7.51
C LEU A 45 -8.99 4.17 -8.06
N LYS A 46 -8.87 5.15 -7.17
CA LYS A 46 -8.94 6.58 -7.51
C LYS A 46 -7.62 7.31 -7.41
N SER A 47 -6.83 6.95 -6.42
CA SER A 47 -5.52 7.53 -6.17
C SER A 47 -4.77 6.65 -5.18
N TRP A 48 -3.48 6.87 -5.10
CA TRP A 48 -2.64 6.34 -4.06
C TRP A 48 -1.65 7.42 -3.63
N GLU A 49 -1.25 7.37 -2.37
CA GLU A 49 -0.11 8.10 -1.85
C GLU A 49 0.87 7.10 -1.23
N VAL A 50 2.16 7.36 -1.37
CA VAL A 50 3.22 6.56 -0.75
C VAL A 50 4.02 7.47 0.15
N ASN A 51 4.14 7.08 1.41
CA ASN A 51 4.89 7.81 2.43
C ASN A 51 6.03 6.93 2.92
N GLU A 52 7.21 7.53 3.04
CA GLU A 52 8.40 6.90 3.62
C GLU A 52 8.45 7.17 5.12
N GLY A 53 8.78 6.13 5.90
CA GLY A 53 8.98 6.25 7.32
C GLY A 53 10.26 7.03 7.61
N LEU A 54 10.16 8.10 8.41
CA LEU A 54 11.33 8.89 8.79
C LEU A 54 12.16 8.17 9.86
N GLU A 55 13.47 8.15 9.65
CA GLU A 55 14.47 7.69 10.61
C GLU A 55 15.44 8.84 10.94
N GLY A 56 15.71 9.07 12.22
CA GLY A 56 16.53 10.18 12.68
C GLY A 56 15.95 10.88 13.91
N ASP A 57 16.72 11.75 14.57
CA ASP A 57 16.27 12.57 15.71
C ASP A 57 15.59 11.79 16.86
N GLY A 58 16.02 10.55 17.08
CA GLY A 58 15.43 9.65 18.09
C GLY A 58 14.11 8.98 17.65
N ILE A 59 13.64 9.26 16.44
CA ILE A 59 12.47 8.63 15.83
C ILE A 59 12.92 7.36 15.09
N ARG A 60 12.15 6.28 15.28
CA ARG A 60 12.27 5.06 14.49
C ARG A 60 10.90 4.69 13.95
N PRO A 61 10.76 4.48 12.65
CA PRO A 61 9.47 4.18 12.07
C PRO A 61 9.09 2.73 12.38
N ARG A 62 7.81 2.50 12.69
CA ARG A 62 7.28 1.12 12.76
C ARG A 62 7.19 0.48 11.36
N TYR A 63 6.95 1.31 10.35
CA TYR A 63 6.84 0.90 8.95
C TYR A 63 7.77 1.75 8.09
N ILE A 64 8.58 1.11 7.24
CA ILE A 64 9.53 1.82 6.36
C ILE A 64 8.80 2.48 5.18
N ILE A 65 7.69 1.90 4.73
CA ILE A 65 6.83 2.44 3.67
C ILE A 65 5.37 2.23 4.05
N GLN A 66 4.53 3.24 3.79
CA GLN A 66 3.07 3.15 3.86
C GLN A 66 2.46 3.69 2.57
N ALA A 67 1.71 2.86 1.86
CA ALA A 67 0.84 3.28 0.77
C ALA A 67 -0.61 3.38 1.25
N THR A 68 -1.31 4.45 0.89
CA THR A 68 -2.76 4.60 1.13
C THR A 68 -3.49 4.76 -0.18
N LEU A 69 -4.30 3.76 -0.53
CA LEU A 69 -5.02 3.67 -1.79
C LEU A 69 -6.49 4.06 -1.56
N GLN A 70 -6.99 5.05 -2.28
CA GLN A 70 -8.38 5.49 -2.22
C GLN A 70 -9.23 4.70 -3.22
N PHE A 71 -10.27 4.05 -2.76
CA PHE A 71 -11.24 3.33 -3.59
C PHE A 71 -12.63 3.97 -3.55
N GLU A 72 -13.37 3.86 -4.65
CA GLU A 72 -14.76 4.35 -4.74
C GLU A 72 -15.72 3.64 -3.77
N SER A 73 -15.45 2.36 -3.47
CA SER A 73 -16.26 1.59 -2.53
C SER A 73 -15.53 0.36 -1.98
N MET A 74 -16.07 -0.19 -0.89
CA MET A 74 -15.59 -1.45 -0.31
C MET A 74 -15.74 -2.61 -1.31
N GLU A 75 -16.84 -2.66 -2.05
CA GLU A 75 -17.08 -3.71 -3.05
C GLU A 75 -16.03 -3.67 -4.16
N GLY A 76 -15.62 -2.48 -4.61
CA GLY A 76 -14.54 -2.32 -5.59
C GLY A 76 -13.20 -2.82 -5.05
N LEU A 77 -12.85 -2.45 -3.81
CA LEU A 77 -11.63 -2.95 -3.16
C LEU A 77 -11.63 -4.48 -3.05
N LEU A 78 -12.73 -5.08 -2.57
CA LEU A 78 -12.83 -6.53 -2.43
C LEU A 78 -12.75 -7.25 -3.79
N ALA A 79 -13.37 -6.67 -4.82
CA ALA A 79 -13.27 -7.20 -6.18
C ALA A 79 -11.84 -7.12 -6.72
N ALA A 80 -11.11 -6.02 -6.48
CA ALA A 80 -9.71 -5.88 -6.85
C ALA A 80 -8.85 -6.94 -6.15
N LEU A 81 -9.02 -7.13 -4.84
CA LEU A 81 -8.28 -8.12 -4.06
C LEU A 81 -8.53 -9.56 -4.53
N ALA A 82 -9.76 -9.87 -4.95
CA ALA A 82 -10.14 -11.20 -5.45
C ALA A 82 -9.81 -11.43 -6.93
N ALA A 83 -9.45 -10.38 -7.68
CA ALA A 83 -9.20 -10.47 -9.11
C ALA A 83 -8.00 -11.40 -9.41
N PRO A 84 -8.09 -12.31 -10.40
CA PRO A 84 -6.97 -13.16 -10.79
C PRO A 84 -5.69 -12.38 -11.14
N GLU A 85 -5.85 -11.18 -11.69
CA GLU A 85 -4.78 -10.26 -12.06
C GLU A 85 -3.98 -9.75 -10.85
N THR A 86 -4.59 -9.67 -9.66
CA THR A 86 -3.92 -9.26 -8.42
C THR A 86 -2.85 -10.26 -7.97
N ASN A 87 -2.89 -11.50 -8.46
CA ASN A 87 -1.77 -12.42 -8.25
C ASN A 87 -0.47 -11.90 -8.84
N LYS A 88 -0.52 -11.07 -9.90
CA LYS A 88 0.68 -10.46 -10.50
C LYS A 88 1.27 -9.37 -9.61
N THR A 89 0.44 -8.56 -8.96
CA THR A 89 0.92 -7.55 -8.00
C THR A 89 1.49 -8.21 -6.75
N ARG A 90 0.84 -9.28 -6.26
CA ARG A 90 1.36 -10.06 -5.12
C ARG A 90 2.68 -10.76 -5.43
N ALA A 91 2.82 -11.36 -6.61
CA ALA A 91 4.06 -12.02 -7.01
C ALA A 91 5.23 -11.03 -7.18
N ASP A 92 4.93 -9.77 -7.51
CA ASP A 92 5.93 -8.71 -7.67
C ASP A 92 6.53 -8.21 -6.35
N ILE A 93 5.90 -8.50 -5.20
CA ILE A 93 6.37 -8.07 -3.86
C ILE A 93 7.85 -8.42 -3.63
N PHE A 94 8.23 -9.65 -3.98
CA PHE A 94 9.58 -10.16 -3.74
C PHE A 94 10.65 -9.56 -4.68
N ASN A 95 10.25 -8.75 -5.66
CA ASN A 95 11.20 -8.05 -6.53
C ASN A 95 11.76 -6.78 -5.89
N TYR A 96 11.04 -6.15 -4.95
CA TYR A 96 11.47 -4.91 -4.31
C TYR A 96 11.59 -5.00 -2.79
N THR A 97 11.02 -6.02 -2.13
CA THR A 97 11.12 -6.13 -0.68
C THR A 97 11.28 -7.57 -0.20
N ASN A 98 11.84 -7.72 1.00
CA ASN A 98 11.96 -9.01 1.70
C ASN A 98 10.89 -9.22 2.78
N VAL A 99 9.91 -8.33 2.90
CA VAL A 99 8.83 -8.42 3.90
C VAL A 99 7.47 -8.34 3.23
N GLU A 100 6.51 -9.13 3.72
CA GLU A 100 5.11 -8.98 3.33
C GLU A 100 4.51 -7.74 4.01
N PRO A 101 3.62 -7.00 3.33
CA PRO A 101 2.97 -5.85 3.93
C PRO A 101 1.84 -6.28 4.89
N GLU A 102 1.56 -5.42 5.85
CA GLU A 102 0.31 -5.43 6.60
C GLU A 102 -0.75 -4.62 5.84
N ILE A 103 -1.98 -5.12 5.77
CA ILE A 103 -3.07 -4.49 5.03
C ILE A 103 -4.28 -4.29 5.94
N TRP A 104 -4.86 -3.09 5.92
CA TRP A 104 -6.12 -2.80 6.61
C TRP A 104 -6.94 -1.76 5.85
N VAL A 105 -8.23 -1.66 6.19
CA VAL A 105 -9.17 -0.75 5.52
C VAL A 105 -9.68 0.30 6.49
N LEU A 106 -9.63 1.56 6.06
CA LEU A 106 -10.11 2.71 6.82
C LEU A 106 -11.31 3.34 6.11
N LYS A 107 -12.12 4.02 6.92
CA LYS A 107 -13.16 4.93 6.45
C LYS A 107 -12.81 6.32 6.96
N GLU A 108 -12.77 7.30 6.06
CA GLU A 108 -12.59 8.68 6.47
C GLU A 108 -13.78 9.17 7.31
N VAL A 109 -13.48 9.80 8.46
CA VAL A 109 -14.47 10.37 9.38
C VAL A 109 -14.33 11.88 9.54
N GLY A 110 -13.28 12.48 8.96
CA GLY A 110 -13.02 13.91 8.95
C GLY A 110 -11.69 14.22 8.28
N ARG A 111 -11.57 15.43 7.69
CA ARG A 111 -10.36 15.94 7.05
C ARG A 111 -10.31 17.46 7.19
N SER A 112 -9.14 18.03 7.48
CA SER A 112 -8.88 19.46 7.41
C SER A 112 -8.00 19.77 6.20
N MET A 113 -8.13 20.96 5.61
CA MET A 113 -7.42 21.40 4.39
C MET A 113 -6.64 22.71 4.61
N ILE A 114 -6.20 22.94 5.85
CA ILE A 114 -5.58 24.20 6.30
C ILE A 114 -4.05 24.11 6.39
#